data_AF-A0A961U1U4-F1
#
_entry.id   AF-A0A961U1U4-F1
#
_cell.length_a   1.000
_cell.length_b   1.000
_cell.length_c   1.000
_cell.angle_alpha   90.00
_cell.angle_beta   90.00
_cell.angle_gamma   90.00
#
_symmetry.space_group_name_H-M   'P 1'
#
loop_
_entity.id
_entity.type
_entity.pdbx_description
1 polymer ?
#
loop_
_entity_poly.entity_id
_entity_poly.type
_entity_poly.pdbx_seq_one_letter_code
_entity_poly.pdbx_strand_id
1 'polypeptide(L)'
;MLDTLQRVAFDYFIRSANLENGLVADRDRDGSPASIAAVGMALSVYTIGVERGFITRSEARQRTLTTLRFLSGLPQGTQADASGYRGLFYHFLDMQTGRRAWQCELSTIDTALLMAGVLTASVYFGGADEEETEIRGLGDALYKRVDWRWAEHGGETLTLGWKPRRGFLKYRWKGYDESLILHILGLGSPTYPISAQSYHAYTRSFDWRTVENETYLHGSSLFMHQLSHTWVDFRGIRDAFMAERGIDYFENSRRATYAQRAYAMRNPLGFDGYGENAWGISASDGPGPARRTIEGVRRYFYGYQARGVPNGPDDGTLSSWAVAASLPFAPEIVIPALRNLRAAGLHRGGPEGFLITYNSTFTSKRNEVAWIASEAIGINQGPVAMMIENHRSDLIWSLMRRSPPVINGLRASGFKGGWLDETAV
;
A
#
# COMPACT_ATOMS: atom_id res chain seq x y z
N MET A 1 0.12 -12.85 -19.44
CA MET A 1 -0.86 -12.27 -18.47
C MET A 1 -0.13 -11.51 -17.38
N LEU A 2 0.64 -12.17 -16.50
CA LEU A 2 1.34 -11.46 -15.40
C LEU A 2 2.36 -10.42 -15.89
N ASP A 3 3.10 -10.71 -16.97
CA ASP A 3 4.00 -9.71 -17.60
C ASP A 3 3.24 -8.45 -17.99
N THR A 4 2.09 -8.61 -18.64
CA THR A 4 1.29 -7.47 -19.08
C THR A 4 0.72 -6.69 -17.91
N LEU A 5 0.17 -7.36 -16.90
CA LEU A 5 -0.35 -6.71 -15.70
C LEU A 5 0.73 -5.92 -14.97
N GLN A 6 1.93 -6.49 -14.84
CA GLN A 6 3.07 -5.82 -14.23
C GLN A 6 3.53 -4.61 -15.05
N ARG A 7 3.59 -4.75 -16.38
CA ARG A 7 3.95 -3.65 -17.29
C ARG A 7 2.95 -2.50 -17.19
N VAL A 8 1.66 -2.79 -17.16
CA VAL A 8 0.59 -1.78 -17.11
C VAL A 8 0.61 -1.05 -15.77
N ALA A 9 0.77 -1.78 -14.66
CA ALA A 9 0.94 -1.20 -13.34
C ALA A 9 2.21 -0.34 -13.25
N PHE A 10 3.31 -0.77 -13.88
CA PHE A 10 4.54 0.03 -14.00
C PHE A 10 4.30 1.32 -14.81
N ASP A 11 3.61 1.23 -15.95
CA ASP A 11 3.37 2.38 -16.83
C ASP A 11 2.52 3.47 -16.16
N TYR A 12 1.72 3.15 -15.12
CA TYR A 12 1.09 4.16 -14.27
C TYR A 12 2.14 5.16 -13.75
N PHE A 13 3.23 4.66 -13.17
CA PHE A 13 4.25 5.48 -12.54
C PHE A 13 5.09 6.26 -13.56
N ILE A 14 5.18 5.78 -14.79
CA ILE A 14 5.82 6.53 -15.88
C ILE A 14 4.93 7.66 -16.38
N ARG A 15 3.63 7.42 -16.58
CA ARG A 15 2.69 8.42 -17.11
C ARG A 15 2.26 9.46 -16.07
N SER A 16 2.14 9.05 -14.81
CA SER A 16 1.64 9.90 -13.72
C SER A 16 2.75 10.66 -12.99
N ALA A 17 4.01 10.50 -13.39
CA ALA A 17 5.14 11.22 -12.80
C ALA A 17 5.35 12.58 -13.47
N ASN A 18 5.60 13.61 -12.66
CA ASN A 18 6.21 14.85 -13.12
C ASN A 18 7.73 14.64 -13.20
N LEU A 19 8.29 14.74 -14.41
CA LEU A 19 9.71 14.48 -14.66
C LEU A 19 10.65 15.56 -14.11
N GLU A 20 10.14 16.76 -13.83
CA GLU A 20 10.95 17.88 -13.32
C GLU A 20 11.22 17.77 -11.82
N ASN A 21 10.28 17.20 -11.07
CA ASN A 21 10.35 17.14 -9.61
C ASN A 21 10.16 15.73 -9.02
N GLY A 22 9.82 14.75 -9.86
CA GLY A 22 9.67 13.35 -9.47
C GLY A 22 8.44 13.03 -8.62
N LEU A 23 7.50 13.97 -8.46
CA LEU A 23 6.20 13.73 -7.82
C LEU A 23 5.31 12.85 -8.71
N VAL A 24 4.42 12.08 -8.09
CA VAL A 24 3.53 11.15 -8.78
C VAL A 24 2.08 11.43 -8.40
N ALA A 25 1.24 11.62 -9.42
CA ALA A 25 -0.18 11.86 -9.23
C ALA A 25 -0.87 10.70 -8.49
N ASP A 26 -1.77 11.04 -7.57
CA ASP A 26 -2.60 10.07 -6.83
C ASP A 26 -3.48 9.22 -7.76
N ARG A 27 -4.05 9.89 -8.76
CA ARG A 27 -4.93 9.32 -9.78
C ARG A 27 -4.45 9.67 -11.17
N ASP A 28 -4.71 8.81 -12.14
CA ASP A 28 -4.39 9.07 -13.55
C ASP A 28 -5.46 9.93 -14.26
N ARG A 29 -5.76 11.08 -13.65
CA ARG A 29 -6.66 12.10 -14.19
C ARG A 29 -5.96 13.45 -14.17
N ASP A 30 -6.37 14.31 -15.10
CA ASP A 30 -5.88 15.68 -15.16
C ASP A 30 -6.19 16.44 -13.87
N GLY A 31 -5.22 17.21 -13.38
CA GLY A 31 -5.35 17.99 -12.14
C GLY A 31 -5.36 17.18 -10.85
N SER A 32 -5.05 15.87 -10.88
CA SER A 32 -4.80 15.12 -9.65
C SER A 32 -3.59 15.69 -8.91
N PRO A 33 -3.64 15.86 -7.57
CA PRO A 33 -2.45 16.18 -6.79
C PRO A 33 -1.51 14.98 -6.74
N ALA A 34 -0.28 15.23 -6.29
CA ALA A 34 0.68 14.19 -5.96
C ALA A 34 0.27 13.48 -4.68
N SER A 35 0.41 12.16 -4.62
CA SER A 35 0.36 11.39 -3.37
C SER A 35 1.79 10.99 -2.97
N ILE A 36 2.20 11.31 -1.75
CA ILE A 36 3.53 10.90 -1.26
C ILE A 36 3.66 9.38 -1.14
N ALA A 37 2.56 8.68 -0.88
CA ALA A 37 2.53 7.22 -0.90
C ALA A 37 2.77 6.70 -2.32
N ALA A 38 2.15 7.29 -3.34
CA ALA A 38 2.40 6.95 -4.74
C ALA A 38 3.85 7.23 -5.16
N VAL A 39 4.48 8.27 -4.63
CA VAL A 39 5.92 8.54 -4.82
C VAL A 39 6.78 7.41 -4.20
N GLY A 40 6.45 6.95 -2.99
CA GLY A 40 7.10 5.79 -2.38
C GLY A 40 6.97 4.50 -3.20
N MET A 41 5.77 4.26 -3.74
CA MET A 41 5.52 3.15 -4.67
C MET A 41 6.41 3.28 -5.92
N ALA A 42 6.48 4.47 -6.53
CA ALA A 42 7.25 4.71 -7.74
C ALA A 42 8.75 4.44 -7.54
N LEU A 43 9.34 4.94 -6.45
CA LEU A 43 10.74 4.69 -6.10
C LEU A 43 11.05 3.19 -6.00
N SER A 44 10.10 2.40 -5.51
CA SER A 44 10.22 0.94 -5.46
C SER A 44 10.06 0.31 -6.85
N VAL A 45 9.04 0.72 -7.60
CA VAL A 45 8.67 0.17 -8.90
C VAL A 45 9.69 0.48 -10.00
N TYR A 46 10.46 1.58 -9.88
CA TYR A 46 11.57 1.84 -10.80
C TYR A 46 12.63 0.73 -10.78
N THR A 47 12.89 0.12 -9.61
CA THR A 47 13.82 -1.02 -9.52
C THR A 47 13.33 -2.22 -10.34
N ILE A 48 12.02 -2.49 -10.29
CA ILE A 48 11.35 -3.51 -11.11
C ILE A 48 11.49 -3.18 -12.59
N GLY A 49 11.32 -1.90 -12.95
CA GLY A 49 11.50 -1.42 -14.32
C GLY A 49 12.88 -1.69 -14.89
N VAL A 50 13.93 -1.60 -14.06
CA VAL A 50 15.30 -1.96 -14.46
C VAL A 50 15.44 -3.46 -14.65
N GLU A 51 15.07 -4.26 -13.64
CA GLU A 51 15.22 -5.73 -13.68
C GLU A 51 14.38 -6.40 -14.78
N ARG A 52 13.27 -5.75 -15.18
CA ARG A 52 12.40 -6.21 -16.27
C ARG A 52 12.69 -5.55 -17.62
N GLY A 53 13.67 -4.66 -17.69
CA GLY A 53 14.05 -3.97 -18.93
C GLY A 53 12.98 -3.02 -19.48
N PHE A 54 12.09 -2.52 -18.64
CA PHE A 54 11.09 -1.50 -19.02
C PHE A 54 11.69 -0.11 -19.13
N ILE A 55 12.69 0.19 -18.30
CA ILE A 55 13.52 1.39 -18.35
C ILE A 55 14.98 1.01 -18.08
N THR A 56 15.92 1.86 -18.47
CA THR A 56 17.34 1.62 -18.19
C THR A 56 17.67 1.94 -16.72
N ARG A 57 18.75 1.37 -16.18
CA ARG A 57 19.25 1.71 -14.83
C ARG A 57 19.57 3.20 -14.70
N SER A 58 20.15 3.80 -15.74
CA SER A 58 20.47 5.23 -15.79
C SER A 58 19.20 6.09 -15.71
N GLU A 59 18.16 5.74 -16.46
CA GLU A 59 16.88 6.45 -16.39
C GLU A 59 16.24 6.32 -15.00
N ALA A 60 16.22 5.12 -14.42
CA ALA A 60 15.68 4.89 -13.08
C ALA A 60 16.46 5.68 -12.01
N ARG A 61 17.79 5.75 -12.14
CA ARG A 61 18.66 6.52 -11.26
C ARG A 61 18.38 8.01 -11.35
N GLN A 62 18.25 8.55 -12.57
CA GLN A 62 17.93 9.97 -12.78
C GLN A 62 16.56 10.33 -12.20
N ARG A 63 15.53 9.52 -12.44
CA ARG A 63 14.19 9.71 -11.86
C ARG A 63 14.25 9.72 -10.33
N THR A 64 14.97 8.76 -9.76
CA THR A 64 15.16 8.65 -8.30
C THR A 64 15.85 9.88 -7.74
N LEU A 65 16.97 10.33 -8.33
CA LEU A 65 17.68 11.53 -7.88
C LEU A 65 16.82 12.79 -7.96
N THR A 66 16.09 12.97 -9.07
CA THR A 66 15.17 14.10 -9.23
C THR A 66 14.15 14.11 -8.08
N THR A 67 13.51 12.98 -7.79
CA THR A 67 12.57 12.85 -6.66
C THR A 67 13.23 13.17 -5.32
N LEU A 68 14.38 12.54 -5.00
CA LEU A 68 15.01 12.68 -3.70
C LEU A 68 15.55 14.10 -3.44
N ARG A 69 16.17 14.72 -4.46
CA ARG A 69 16.65 16.11 -4.39
C ARG A 69 15.48 17.07 -4.14
N PHE A 70 14.38 16.89 -4.88
CA PHE A 70 13.18 17.70 -4.71
C PHE A 70 12.60 17.54 -3.29
N LEU A 71 12.33 16.32 -2.83
CA LEU A 71 11.82 16.04 -1.48
C LEU A 71 12.73 16.57 -0.36
N SER A 72 14.05 16.54 -0.57
CA SER A 72 15.02 17.07 0.38
C SER A 72 14.90 18.59 0.52
N GLY A 73 14.74 19.30 -0.61
CA GLY A 73 14.63 20.75 -0.69
C GLY A 73 13.24 21.33 -0.39
N LEU A 74 12.21 20.50 -0.24
CA LEU A 74 10.85 20.98 0.04
C LEU A 74 10.73 21.69 1.40
N PRO A 75 9.96 22.80 1.48
CA PRO A 75 9.81 23.56 2.72
C PRO A 75 9.07 22.75 3.80
N GLN A 76 9.64 22.72 4.99
CA GLN A 76 9.09 22.06 6.17
C GLN A 76 8.79 23.09 7.26
N GLY A 77 7.60 23.02 7.87
CA GLY A 77 7.22 23.96 8.92
C GLY A 77 5.74 23.92 9.29
N THR A 78 5.33 24.80 10.20
CA THR A 78 3.96 24.88 10.69
C THR A 78 3.04 25.70 9.79
N GLN A 79 3.57 26.29 8.71
CA GLN A 79 2.79 27.05 7.74
C GLN A 79 1.71 26.17 7.11
N ALA A 80 0.58 26.79 6.74
CA ALA A 80 -0.58 26.06 6.25
C ALA A 80 -0.33 25.35 4.91
N ASP A 81 0.66 25.81 4.13
CA ASP A 81 1.01 25.39 2.77
C ASP A 81 2.44 24.81 2.67
N ALA A 82 3.13 24.58 3.79
CA ALA A 82 4.40 23.84 3.81
C ALA A 82 4.21 22.42 3.26
N SER A 83 5.27 21.81 2.73
CA SER A 83 5.23 20.45 2.16
C SER A 83 5.25 19.35 3.22
N GLY A 84 5.62 19.72 4.45
CA GLY A 84 5.53 18.84 5.59
C GLY A 84 5.95 19.54 6.88
N TYR A 85 6.06 18.77 7.95
CA TYR A 85 6.52 19.25 9.25
C TYR A 85 7.22 18.12 10.00
N ARG A 86 8.30 18.44 10.73
CA ARG A 86 9.08 17.47 11.53
C ARG A 86 9.62 16.29 10.71
N GLY A 87 9.91 16.53 9.43
CA GLY A 87 10.36 15.49 8.50
C GLY A 87 9.24 14.61 7.94
N LEU A 88 8.04 14.65 8.51
CA LEU A 88 6.86 14.04 7.90
C LEU A 88 6.37 14.88 6.71
N PHE A 89 5.57 14.27 5.85
CA PHE A 89 5.01 14.91 4.67
C PHE A 89 3.48 14.92 4.71
N TYR A 90 2.87 15.90 4.03
CA TYR A 90 1.43 15.91 3.83
C TYR A 90 1.02 14.85 2.81
N HIS A 91 -0.12 14.20 3.05
CA HIS A 91 -0.68 13.14 2.20
C HIS A 91 -0.64 13.53 0.72
N PHE A 92 -1.18 14.71 0.41
CA PHE A 92 -1.24 15.26 -0.93
C PHE A 92 -0.43 16.53 -1.06
N LEU A 93 0.37 16.60 -2.12
CA LEU A 93 1.12 17.79 -2.54
C LEU A 93 0.63 18.25 -3.91
N ASP A 94 0.72 19.54 -4.17
CA ASP A 94 0.54 20.13 -5.48
C ASP A 94 1.60 19.57 -6.45
N MET A 95 1.17 19.13 -7.63
CA MET A 95 2.01 18.37 -8.57
C MET A 95 3.20 19.18 -9.11
N GLN A 96 3.13 20.51 -9.07
CA GLN A 96 4.12 21.41 -9.65
C GLN A 96 5.02 21.95 -8.55
N THR A 97 4.41 22.50 -7.49
CA THR A 97 5.13 23.23 -6.44
C THR A 97 5.56 22.35 -5.27
N GLY A 98 4.96 21.16 -5.12
CA GLY A 98 5.17 20.30 -3.95
C GLY A 98 4.62 20.87 -2.64
N ARG A 99 3.82 21.94 -2.67
CA ARG A 99 3.15 22.51 -1.49
C ARG A 99 1.93 21.68 -1.11
N ARG A 100 1.50 21.73 0.15
CA ARG A 100 0.33 20.95 0.62
C ARG A 100 -0.93 21.22 -0.21
N ALA A 101 -1.54 20.16 -0.73
CA ALA A 101 -2.81 20.21 -1.46
C ALA A 101 -4.01 19.82 -0.58
N TRP A 102 -5.20 20.27 -1.00
CA TRP A 102 -6.52 19.88 -0.44
C TRP A 102 -6.68 19.99 1.08
N GLN A 103 -5.88 20.81 1.76
CA GLN A 103 -5.88 20.91 3.23
C GLN A 103 -5.77 19.54 3.92
N CYS A 104 -5.08 18.59 3.27
CA CYS A 104 -4.89 17.24 3.77
C CYS A 104 -4.05 17.24 5.05
N GLU A 105 -4.07 16.14 5.78
CA GLU A 105 -3.23 15.91 6.96
C GLU A 105 -1.78 15.65 6.59
N LEU A 106 -0.90 16.04 7.51
CA LEU A 106 0.43 15.47 7.63
C LEU A 106 0.21 14.00 8.01
N SER A 107 0.54 13.07 7.11
CA SER A 107 0.12 11.68 7.22
C SER A 107 1.27 10.80 7.68
N THR A 108 1.08 10.08 8.78
CA THR A 108 2.11 9.20 9.34
C THR A 108 2.29 7.95 8.46
N ILE A 109 1.20 7.33 8.03
CA ILE A 109 1.27 6.15 7.17
C ILE A 109 1.84 6.49 5.80
N ASP A 110 1.39 7.56 5.15
CA ASP A 110 1.88 7.88 3.80
C ASP A 110 3.35 8.32 3.82
N THR A 111 3.81 8.94 4.91
CA THR A 111 5.24 9.17 5.16
C THR A 111 6.01 7.86 5.29
N ALA A 112 5.47 6.85 5.99
CA ALA A 112 6.10 5.53 6.09
C ALA A 112 6.18 4.82 4.74
N LEU A 113 5.12 4.88 3.93
CA LEU A 113 5.12 4.32 2.56
C LEU A 113 6.13 5.04 1.66
N LEU A 114 6.23 6.37 1.76
CA LEU A 114 7.28 7.14 1.08
C LEU A 114 8.68 6.67 1.51
N MET A 115 8.94 6.57 2.81
CA MET A 115 10.23 6.16 3.34
C MET A 115 10.58 4.71 2.96
N ALA A 116 9.61 3.80 2.89
CA ALA A 116 9.83 2.43 2.42
C ALA A 116 10.35 2.42 0.96
N GLY A 117 9.79 3.27 0.10
CA GLY A 117 10.28 3.46 -1.26
C GLY A 117 11.68 4.09 -1.34
N VAL A 118 11.92 5.14 -0.55
CA VAL A 118 13.25 5.79 -0.44
C VAL A 118 14.31 4.78 -0.02
N LEU A 119 14.01 3.94 0.97
CA LEU A 119 14.91 2.90 1.47
C LEU A 119 15.12 1.79 0.43
N THR A 120 14.07 1.38 -0.28
CA THR A 120 14.18 0.41 -1.38
C THR A 120 15.15 0.91 -2.45
N ALA A 121 15.00 2.16 -2.90
CA ALA A 121 15.90 2.78 -3.86
C ALA A 121 17.33 2.90 -3.32
N SER A 122 17.49 3.28 -2.05
CA SER A 122 18.80 3.39 -1.39
C SER A 122 19.56 2.05 -1.33
N VAL A 123 18.85 0.94 -1.10
CA VAL A 123 19.47 -0.39 -1.11
C VAL A 123 19.76 -0.87 -2.54
N TYR A 124 18.89 -0.57 -3.51
CA TYR A 124 19.05 -1.00 -4.90
C TYR A 124 20.18 -0.27 -5.64
N PHE A 125 20.32 1.04 -5.42
CA PHE A 125 21.40 1.87 -5.96
C PHE A 125 22.62 1.84 -5.03
N GLY A 126 23.20 0.65 -4.87
CA GLY A 126 24.33 0.36 -3.98
C GLY A 126 25.72 0.47 -4.61
N GLY A 127 25.83 0.90 -5.88
CA GLY A 127 27.10 0.99 -6.60
C GLY A 127 28.00 2.14 -6.15
N ALA A 128 29.27 2.11 -6.60
CA ALA A 128 30.28 3.14 -6.30
C ALA A 128 30.14 4.42 -7.15
N ASP A 129 29.20 4.45 -8.09
CA ASP A 129 28.85 5.61 -8.91
C ASP A 129 28.42 6.80 -8.02
N GLU A 130 28.78 8.03 -8.43
CA GLU A 130 28.53 9.25 -7.64
C GLU A 130 27.03 9.51 -7.45
N GLU A 131 26.23 9.29 -8.49
CA GLU A 131 24.77 9.47 -8.46
C GLU A 131 24.12 8.43 -7.53
N GLU A 132 24.57 7.17 -7.58
CA GLU A 132 24.09 6.14 -6.64
C GLU A 132 24.52 6.43 -5.19
N THR A 133 25.71 7.01 -4.99
CA THR A 133 26.18 7.45 -3.68
C THR A 133 25.32 8.58 -3.13
N GLU A 134 24.94 9.53 -3.98
CA GLU A 134 24.03 10.62 -3.61
C GLU A 134 22.63 10.10 -3.28
N ILE A 135 22.08 9.12 -4.01
CA ILE A 135 20.80 8.47 -3.69
C ILE A 135 20.82 7.94 -2.26
N ARG A 136 21.88 7.21 -1.87
CA ARG A 136 22.02 6.68 -0.51
C ARG A 136 22.12 7.78 0.53
N GLY A 137 22.89 8.84 0.26
CA GLY A 137 23.03 9.97 1.16
C GLY A 137 21.71 10.72 1.39
N LEU A 138 20.98 11.02 0.31
CA LEU A 138 19.67 11.68 0.39
C LEU A 138 18.63 10.78 1.06
N GLY A 139 18.63 9.49 0.76
CA GLY A 139 17.69 8.55 1.36
C GLY A 139 17.88 8.40 2.87
N ASP A 140 19.12 8.26 3.32
CA ASP A 140 19.46 8.23 4.75
C ASP A 140 19.06 9.54 5.45
N ALA A 141 19.38 10.69 4.84
CA ALA A 141 19.04 11.99 5.39
C ALA A 141 17.52 12.20 5.50
N LEU A 142 16.75 11.82 4.47
CA LEU A 142 15.29 11.92 4.48
C LEU A 142 14.68 11.05 5.59
N TYR A 143 15.12 9.80 5.70
CA TYR A 143 14.60 8.88 6.73
C TYR A 143 14.96 9.32 8.15
N LYS A 144 16.21 9.72 8.40
CA LYS A 144 16.67 10.23 9.70
C LYS A 144 16.01 11.55 10.10
N ARG A 145 15.50 12.32 9.14
CA ARG A 145 14.79 13.58 9.40
C ARG A 145 13.40 13.36 9.98
N VAL A 146 12.79 12.19 9.78
CA VAL A 146 11.41 11.92 10.25
C VAL A 146 11.37 11.76 11.76
N ASP A 147 10.64 12.66 12.44
CA ASP A 147 10.45 12.63 13.88
C ASP A 147 9.24 11.73 14.26
N TRP A 148 9.44 10.41 14.24
CA TRP A 148 8.39 9.45 14.56
C TRP A 148 7.90 9.59 16.01
N ARG A 149 8.82 9.90 16.94
CA ARG A 149 8.50 10.17 18.35
C ARG A 149 7.54 11.35 18.50
N TRP A 150 7.75 12.44 17.75
CA TRP A 150 6.81 13.57 17.76
C TRP A 150 5.40 13.13 17.33
N ALA A 151 5.28 12.22 16.38
CA ALA A 151 4.00 11.70 15.89
C ALA A 151 3.26 10.79 16.89
N GLU A 152 3.92 10.27 17.94
CA GLU A 152 3.26 9.58 19.06
C GLU A 152 2.41 10.55 19.89
N HIS A 153 2.74 11.85 19.87
CA HIS A 153 2.06 12.91 20.62
C HIS A 153 1.83 12.54 22.10
N GLY A 154 2.83 11.92 22.73
CA GLY A 154 2.79 11.52 24.15
C GLY A 154 1.73 10.48 24.52
N GLY A 155 1.08 9.85 23.54
CA GLY A 155 0.11 8.77 23.80
C GLY A 155 0.66 7.40 23.42
N GLU A 156 -0.17 6.38 23.59
CA GLU A 156 0.30 4.99 23.53
C GLU A 156 0.68 4.49 22.14
N THR A 157 0.20 5.09 21.04
CA THR A 157 0.54 4.67 19.67
C THR A 157 0.86 5.87 18.77
N LEU A 158 1.11 5.68 17.48
CA LEU A 158 1.22 6.80 16.54
C LEU A 158 -0.16 7.40 16.23
N THR A 159 -0.23 8.72 16.09
CA THR A 159 -1.43 9.40 15.57
C THR A 159 -1.58 9.16 14.07
N LEU A 160 -2.81 9.18 13.54
CA LEU A 160 -3.02 9.08 12.08
C LEU A 160 -2.45 10.28 11.32
N GLY A 161 -2.37 11.44 11.97
CA GLY A 161 -1.79 12.62 11.34
C GLY A 161 -1.98 13.90 12.13
N TRP A 162 -1.60 15.01 11.51
CA TRP A 162 -1.63 16.34 12.09
C TRP A 162 -2.07 17.39 11.06
N LYS A 163 -2.72 18.46 11.49
CA LYS A 163 -3.07 19.60 10.62
C LYS A 163 -2.61 20.93 11.23
N PRO A 164 -2.08 21.87 10.42
CA PRO A 164 -1.81 23.24 10.84
C PRO A 164 -3.01 23.85 11.55
N ARG A 165 -2.73 24.59 12.63
CA ARG A 165 -3.71 25.23 13.53
C ARG A 165 -4.62 24.28 14.32
N ARG A 166 -4.91 23.07 13.82
CA ARG A 166 -5.79 22.10 14.48
C ARG A 166 -5.06 21.10 15.37
N GLY A 167 -3.77 20.91 15.17
CA GLY A 167 -3.00 19.93 15.94
C GLY A 167 -3.17 18.50 15.40
N PHE A 168 -2.91 17.53 16.27
CA PHE A 168 -3.03 16.11 15.95
C PHE A 168 -4.48 15.69 15.74
N LEU A 169 -4.69 14.74 14.83
CA LEU A 169 -5.98 14.07 14.67
C LEU A 169 -6.29 13.26 15.93
N LYS A 170 -7.59 13.09 16.22
CA LYS A 170 -8.05 12.30 17.38
C LYS A 170 -7.79 10.80 17.22
N TYR A 171 -7.63 10.34 15.99
CA TYR A 171 -7.46 8.93 15.66
C TYR A 171 -6.00 8.52 15.80
N ARG A 172 -5.81 7.29 16.29
CA ARG A 172 -4.51 6.67 16.51
C ARG A 172 -4.50 5.28 15.90
N TRP A 173 -3.35 4.83 15.43
CA TRP A 173 -3.18 3.52 14.83
C TRP A 173 -3.39 2.42 15.87
N LYS A 174 -4.14 1.39 15.48
CA LYS A 174 -4.58 0.28 16.32
C LYS A 174 -4.68 -0.95 15.45
N GLY A 175 -3.83 -1.93 15.70
CA GLY A 175 -3.78 -3.12 14.88
C GLY A 175 -4.96 -4.07 15.08
N TYR A 176 -5.22 -5.01 14.19
CA TYR A 176 -4.47 -5.21 12.95
C TYR A 176 -5.02 -4.32 11.83
N ASP A 177 -4.14 -3.57 11.19
CA ASP A 177 -4.43 -2.62 10.10
C ASP A 177 -3.23 -2.57 9.15
N GLU A 178 -3.22 -1.66 8.18
CA GLU A 178 -2.15 -1.50 7.19
C GLU A 178 -0.82 -0.94 7.76
N SER A 179 -0.82 -0.49 9.01
CA SER A 179 0.24 0.34 9.60
C SER A 179 1.38 -0.44 10.26
N LEU A 180 1.49 -1.75 10.03
CA LEU A 180 2.59 -2.54 10.57
C LEU A 180 3.96 -2.01 10.10
N ILE A 181 4.10 -1.64 8.82
CA ILE A 181 5.32 -1.01 8.28
C ILE A 181 5.64 0.34 8.93
N LEU A 182 4.62 1.11 9.30
CA LEU A 182 4.79 2.37 10.02
C LEU A 182 5.44 2.14 11.39
N HIS A 183 4.99 1.12 12.14
CA HIS A 183 5.59 0.80 13.44
C HIS A 183 7.02 0.25 13.28
N ILE A 184 7.27 -0.60 12.28
CA ILE A 184 8.60 -1.12 11.97
C ILE A 184 9.55 0.03 11.64
N LEU A 185 9.21 0.91 10.70
CA LEU A 185 10.06 2.05 10.34
C LEU A 185 10.16 3.08 11.47
N GLY A 186 9.10 3.25 12.27
CA GLY A 186 9.14 4.12 13.44
C GLY A 186 10.11 3.63 14.52
N LEU A 187 10.14 2.33 14.78
CA LEU A 187 11.09 1.72 15.75
C LEU A 187 12.50 1.59 15.18
N GLY A 188 12.63 1.42 13.87
CA GLY A 188 13.91 1.31 13.17
C GLY A 188 14.69 2.61 13.05
N SER A 189 14.10 3.74 13.43
CA SER A 189 14.71 5.06 13.26
C SER A 189 15.87 5.26 14.24
N PRO A 190 17.07 5.64 13.76
CA PRO A 190 18.22 5.87 14.63
C PRO A 190 18.22 7.25 15.31
N THR A 191 17.32 8.15 14.92
CA THR A 191 17.28 9.54 15.40
C THR A 191 16.08 9.81 16.30
N TYR A 192 14.87 9.48 15.83
CA TYR A 192 13.63 9.79 16.53
C TYR A 192 12.71 8.57 16.60
N PRO A 193 13.15 7.45 17.21
CA PRO A 193 12.34 6.25 17.28
C PRO A 193 11.12 6.46 18.18
N ILE A 194 10.02 5.80 17.80
CA ILE A 194 8.86 5.63 18.69
C ILE A 194 9.25 4.79 19.91
N SER A 195 8.45 4.87 20.97
CA SER A 195 8.64 4.03 22.14
C SER A 195 8.38 2.55 21.83
N ALA A 196 9.14 1.64 22.44
CA ALA A 196 8.86 0.19 22.35
C ALA A 196 7.44 -0.15 22.84
N GLN A 197 6.94 0.61 23.82
CA GLN A 197 5.57 0.50 24.32
C GLN A 197 4.52 0.79 23.24
N SER A 198 4.87 1.58 22.22
CA SER A 198 3.98 1.89 21.10
C SER A 198 3.58 0.67 20.31
N TYR A 199 4.54 -0.20 20.02
CA TYR A 199 4.25 -1.45 19.33
C TYR A 199 3.45 -2.42 20.20
N HIS A 200 3.77 -2.51 21.50
CA HIS A 200 2.95 -3.29 22.44
C HIS A 200 1.50 -2.78 22.50
N ALA A 201 1.28 -1.47 22.45
CA ALA A 201 -0.06 -0.89 22.42
C ALA A 201 -0.80 -1.17 21.11
N TYR A 202 -0.07 -1.15 19.98
CA TYR A 202 -0.60 -1.52 18.67
C TYR A 202 -1.08 -2.99 18.62
N THR A 203 -0.30 -3.93 19.19
CA THR A 203 -0.67 -5.35 19.19
C THR A 203 -1.78 -5.69 20.17
N ARG A 204 -2.05 -4.87 21.20
CA ARG A 204 -3.16 -5.08 22.14
C ARG A 204 -4.56 -5.05 21.50
N SER A 205 -4.73 -4.34 20.39
CA SER A 205 -6.01 -4.29 19.68
C SER A 205 -6.20 -5.41 18.66
N PHE A 206 -5.21 -6.30 18.53
CA PHE A 206 -5.27 -7.43 17.62
C PHE A 206 -6.49 -8.30 17.86
N ASP A 207 -7.14 -8.64 16.75
CA ASP A 207 -8.41 -9.34 16.72
C ASP A 207 -8.23 -10.72 16.10
N TRP A 208 -8.00 -11.73 16.94
CA TRP A 208 -7.85 -13.12 16.50
C TRP A 208 -9.20 -13.81 16.45
N ARG A 209 -9.64 -14.22 15.26
CA ARG A 209 -10.98 -14.83 15.08
C ARG A 209 -11.04 -15.76 13.87
N THR A 210 -12.15 -16.48 13.78
CA THR A 210 -12.50 -17.31 12.64
C THR A 210 -13.48 -16.57 11.72
N VAL A 211 -13.14 -16.43 10.44
CA VAL A 211 -13.99 -15.86 9.38
C VAL A 211 -13.97 -16.82 8.20
N GLU A 212 -15.15 -17.27 7.74
CA GLU A 212 -15.28 -18.21 6.61
C GLU A 212 -14.39 -19.47 6.74
N ASN A 213 -14.38 -20.06 7.94
CA ASN A 213 -13.54 -21.22 8.33
C ASN A 213 -12.03 -20.96 8.44
N GLU A 214 -11.57 -19.75 8.18
CA GLU A 214 -10.16 -19.36 8.36
C GLU A 214 -9.97 -18.70 9.72
N THR A 215 -9.01 -19.19 10.52
CA THR A 215 -8.66 -18.59 11.81
C THR A 215 -7.35 -17.81 11.70
N TYR A 216 -7.42 -16.50 11.87
CA TYR A 216 -6.30 -15.59 11.60
C TYR A 216 -6.45 -14.26 12.36
N LEU A 217 -5.40 -13.45 12.37
CA LEU A 217 -5.39 -12.08 12.85
C LEU A 217 -6.15 -11.22 11.85
N HIS A 218 -7.37 -10.82 12.20
CA HIS A 218 -8.35 -10.23 11.30
C HIS A 218 -8.09 -8.74 11.03
N GLY A 219 -8.05 -8.39 9.75
CA GLY A 219 -8.31 -7.05 9.23
C GLY A 219 -9.46 -7.13 8.23
N SER A 220 -10.40 -6.20 8.28
CA SER A 220 -11.63 -6.30 7.47
C SER A 220 -11.36 -6.17 5.97
N SER A 221 -10.49 -5.24 5.60
CA SER A 221 -10.18 -4.92 4.20
C SER A 221 -8.92 -5.65 3.76
N LEU A 222 -8.94 -6.24 2.56
CA LEU A 222 -7.83 -7.08 2.13
C LEU A 222 -6.48 -6.33 2.03
N PHE A 223 -6.48 -5.02 1.75
CA PHE A 223 -5.23 -4.23 1.71
C PHE A 223 -4.48 -4.19 3.04
N MET A 224 -5.16 -4.34 4.19
CA MET A 224 -4.52 -4.37 5.51
C MET A 224 -3.55 -5.56 5.63
N HIS A 225 -3.85 -6.65 4.93
CA HIS A 225 -3.01 -7.85 4.85
C HIS A 225 -1.93 -7.79 3.76
N GLN A 226 -1.87 -6.70 2.99
CA GLN A 226 -1.04 -6.61 1.78
C GLN A 226 -0.06 -5.45 1.81
N LEU A 227 -0.47 -4.29 2.33
CA LEU A 227 0.28 -3.06 2.14
C LEU A 227 1.66 -3.11 2.80
N SER A 228 1.77 -3.63 4.02
CA SER A 228 3.09 -3.79 4.66
C SER A 228 3.93 -4.89 3.99
N HIS A 229 3.27 -5.91 3.43
CA HIS A 229 3.93 -7.00 2.68
C HIS A 229 4.49 -6.57 1.33
N THR A 230 4.13 -5.41 0.77
CA THR A 230 4.76 -4.98 -0.49
C THR A 230 6.26 -4.75 -0.31
N TRP A 231 6.69 -4.30 0.87
CA TRP A 231 8.10 -4.07 1.20
C TRP A 231 8.68 -5.11 2.15
N VAL A 232 7.95 -5.56 3.17
CA VAL A 232 8.52 -6.40 4.22
C VAL A 232 8.20 -7.87 3.96
N ASP A 233 9.25 -8.70 3.94
CA ASP A 233 9.13 -10.15 3.87
C ASP A 233 8.83 -10.72 5.26
N PHE A 234 7.59 -11.12 5.51
CA PHE A 234 7.21 -11.71 6.78
C PHE A 234 7.32 -13.23 6.84
N ARG A 235 7.83 -13.91 5.80
CA ARG A 235 7.96 -15.38 5.82
C ARG A 235 8.99 -15.81 6.84
N GLY A 236 8.60 -16.73 7.72
CA GLY A 236 9.48 -17.33 8.72
C GLY A 236 9.84 -16.42 9.89
N ILE A 237 9.39 -15.16 9.91
CA ILE A 237 9.60 -14.23 11.02
C ILE A 237 8.30 -13.99 11.79
N ARG A 238 8.38 -13.93 13.13
CA ARG A 238 7.21 -13.77 13.99
C ARG A 238 7.51 -12.82 15.13
N ASP A 239 6.58 -11.92 15.44
CA ASP A 239 6.54 -11.24 16.73
C ASP A 239 5.97 -12.19 17.82
N ALA A 240 5.87 -11.69 19.05
CA ALA A 240 5.35 -12.48 20.17
C ALA A 240 3.92 -12.99 19.92
N PHE A 241 3.02 -12.14 19.41
CA PHE A 241 1.62 -12.51 19.19
C PHE A 241 1.49 -13.62 18.14
N MET A 242 2.16 -13.48 17.00
CA MET A 242 2.07 -14.46 15.93
C MET A 242 2.80 -15.76 16.30
N ALA A 243 3.89 -15.68 17.07
CA ALA A 243 4.55 -16.86 17.63
C ALA A 243 3.61 -17.69 18.51
N GLU A 244 2.81 -17.06 19.39
CA GLU A 244 1.80 -17.73 20.21
C GLU A 244 0.71 -18.44 19.37
N ARG A 245 0.44 -17.96 18.16
CA ARG A 245 -0.54 -18.56 17.24
C ARG A 245 0.06 -19.61 16.31
N GLY A 246 1.38 -19.78 16.33
CA GLY A 246 2.08 -20.79 15.54
C GLY A 246 2.17 -20.49 14.04
N ILE A 247 1.83 -19.28 13.59
CA ILE A 247 1.91 -18.86 12.18
C ILE A 247 2.66 -17.53 12.06
N ASP A 248 3.14 -17.19 10.86
CA ASP A 248 3.71 -15.86 10.57
C ASP A 248 2.67 -14.96 9.88
N TYR A 249 3.03 -13.69 9.63
CA TYR A 249 2.13 -12.75 8.96
C TYR A 249 1.91 -13.09 7.47
N PHE A 250 2.77 -13.90 6.84
CA PHE A 250 2.57 -14.36 5.46
C PHE A 250 1.45 -15.40 5.38
N GLU A 251 1.50 -16.41 6.25
CA GLU A 251 0.41 -17.38 6.42
C GLU A 251 -0.88 -16.69 6.88
N ASN A 252 -0.78 -15.68 7.73
CA ASN A 252 -1.95 -14.86 8.12
C ASN A 252 -2.63 -14.20 6.92
N SER A 253 -1.85 -13.59 6.03
CA SER A 253 -2.36 -12.95 4.80
C SER A 253 -2.89 -13.96 3.79
N ARG A 254 -2.32 -15.17 3.73
CA ARG A 254 -2.87 -16.30 2.97
C ARG A 254 -4.26 -16.66 3.48
N ARG A 255 -4.45 -16.85 4.78
CA ARG A 255 -5.76 -17.13 5.39
C ARG A 255 -6.78 -16.02 5.14
N ALA A 256 -6.37 -14.76 5.29
CA ALA A 256 -7.24 -13.62 4.96
C ALA A 256 -7.70 -13.61 3.50
N THR A 257 -6.82 -14.02 2.58
CA THR A 257 -7.13 -14.14 1.15
C THR A 257 -8.13 -15.27 0.88
N TYR A 258 -7.99 -16.43 1.54
CA TYR A 258 -8.97 -17.51 1.47
C TYR A 258 -10.32 -17.12 2.06
N ALA A 259 -10.33 -16.42 3.20
CA ALA A 259 -11.55 -15.92 3.83
C ALA A 259 -12.31 -14.95 2.90
N GLN A 260 -11.61 -14.07 2.21
CA GLN A 260 -12.20 -13.15 1.23
C GLN A 260 -12.85 -13.89 0.05
N ARG A 261 -12.19 -14.92 -0.48
CA ARG A 261 -12.76 -15.77 -1.55
C ARG A 261 -13.97 -16.55 -1.06
N ALA A 262 -13.90 -17.14 0.13
CA ALA A 262 -15.00 -17.91 0.71
C ALA A 262 -16.22 -17.02 1.00
N TYR A 263 -16.03 -15.80 1.50
CA TYR A 263 -17.09 -14.81 1.66
C TYR A 263 -17.76 -14.50 0.31
N ALA A 264 -16.97 -14.27 -0.75
CA ALA A 264 -17.49 -14.00 -2.08
C ALA A 264 -18.25 -15.20 -2.67
N MET A 265 -17.82 -16.44 -2.42
CA MET A 265 -18.55 -17.64 -2.81
C MET A 265 -19.88 -17.78 -2.07
N ARG A 266 -19.90 -17.45 -0.77
CA ARG A 266 -21.12 -17.46 0.05
C ARG A 266 -22.10 -16.37 -0.36
N ASN A 267 -21.59 -15.20 -0.77
CA ASN A 267 -22.34 -14.05 -1.26
C ASN A 267 -23.60 -13.74 -0.41
N PRO A 268 -23.45 -13.43 0.89
CA PRO A 268 -24.60 -13.33 1.81
C PRO A 268 -25.59 -12.21 1.44
N LEU A 269 -25.16 -11.24 0.63
CA LEU A 269 -25.96 -10.10 0.19
C LEU A 269 -26.45 -10.26 -1.26
N GLY A 270 -26.20 -11.40 -1.91
CA GLY A 270 -26.68 -11.73 -3.24
C GLY A 270 -26.31 -10.68 -4.30
N PHE A 271 -25.07 -10.19 -4.33
CA PHE A 271 -24.60 -9.27 -5.37
C PHE A 271 -24.19 -10.04 -6.63
N ASP A 272 -24.47 -9.47 -7.80
CA ASP A 272 -24.01 -10.02 -9.07
C ASP A 272 -22.49 -10.00 -9.19
N GLY A 273 -21.94 -11.05 -9.81
CA GLY A 273 -20.52 -11.16 -10.10
C GLY A 273 -19.65 -11.61 -8.95
N TYR A 274 -20.21 -11.93 -7.78
CA TYR A 274 -19.47 -12.57 -6.67
C TYR A 274 -19.36 -14.07 -6.91
N GLY A 275 -18.20 -14.66 -6.59
CA GLY A 275 -18.04 -16.11 -6.67
C GLY A 275 -16.60 -16.59 -6.56
N GLU A 276 -16.39 -17.85 -6.93
CA GLU A 276 -15.12 -18.57 -6.78
C GLU A 276 -13.93 -17.85 -7.43
N ASN A 277 -14.15 -17.27 -8.61
CA ASN A 277 -13.14 -16.55 -9.40
C ASN A 277 -13.43 -15.04 -9.51
N ALA A 278 -14.30 -14.52 -8.64
CA ALA A 278 -14.66 -13.11 -8.62
C ALA A 278 -14.89 -12.67 -7.18
N TRP A 279 -13.81 -12.20 -6.57
CA TRP A 279 -13.69 -11.87 -5.16
C TRP A 279 -12.68 -10.72 -4.98
N GLY A 280 -12.41 -10.32 -3.74
CA GLY A 280 -11.44 -9.28 -3.40
C GLY A 280 -12.14 -7.99 -3.00
N ILE A 281 -12.45 -7.85 -1.71
CA ILE A 281 -13.11 -6.67 -1.15
C ILE A 281 -12.08 -5.86 -0.38
N SER A 282 -11.86 -4.62 -0.82
CA SER A 282 -10.82 -3.75 -0.28
C SER A 282 -11.22 -2.27 -0.39
N ALA A 283 -10.37 -1.38 0.12
CA ALA A 283 -10.54 0.05 -0.07
C ALA A 283 -10.44 0.41 -1.56
N SER A 284 -11.46 1.08 -2.08
CA SER A 284 -11.53 1.44 -3.49
C SER A 284 -12.61 2.48 -3.78
N ASP A 285 -12.57 3.06 -4.98
CA ASP A 285 -13.72 3.74 -5.58
C ASP A 285 -14.94 2.81 -5.68
N GLY A 286 -16.10 3.39 -5.91
CA GLY A 286 -17.34 2.67 -6.14
C GLY A 286 -18.35 3.54 -6.89
N PRO A 287 -19.48 2.96 -7.32
CA PRO A 287 -20.45 3.64 -8.16
C PRO A 287 -21.30 4.72 -7.46
N GLY A 288 -21.09 4.94 -6.16
CA GLY A 288 -21.88 5.84 -5.34
C GLY A 288 -21.31 7.27 -5.20
N PRO A 289 -21.97 8.11 -4.39
CA PRO A 289 -23.12 7.79 -3.53
C PRO A 289 -24.41 7.58 -4.32
N ALA A 290 -25.04 6.40 -4.17
CA ALA A 290 -26.29 6.08 -4.86
C ALA A 290 -27.17 5.14 -4.05
N ARG A 291 -28.48 5.19 -4.30
CA ARG A 291 -29.48 4.26 -3.75
C ARG A 291 -30.30 3.71 -4.90
N ARG A 292 -30.40 2.39 -5.02
CA ARG A 292 -31.18 1.74 -6.08
C ARG A 292 -31.96 0.57 -5.52
N THR A 293 -33.16 0.34 -6.05
CA THR A 293 -33.87 -0.92 -5.86
C THR A 293 -33.53 -1.82 -7.03
N ILE A 294 -32.87 -2.93 -6.75
CA ILE A 294 -32.41 -3.92 -7.74
C ILE A 294 -33.04 -5.24 -7.31
N GLU A 295 -33.85 -5.82 -8.20
CA GLU A 295 -34.60 -7.07 -7.93
C GLU A 295 -35.41 -7.02 -6.63
N GLY A 296 -36.06 -5.88 -6.37
CA GLY A 296 -36.87 -5.68 -5.15
C GLY A 296 -36.06 -5.39 -3.88
N VAL A 297 -34.73 -5.50 -3.91
CA VAL A 297 -33.84 -5.21 -2.77
C VAL A 297 -33.32 -3.78 -2.85
N ARG A 298 -33.51 -3.01 -1.78
CA ARG A 298 -32.95 -1.65 -1.66
C ARG A 298 -31.46 -1.73 -1.31
N ARG A 299 -30.60 -1.29 -2.22
CA ARG A 299 -29.14 -1.30 -2.07
C ARG A 299 -28.58 0.13 -1.98
N TYR A 300 -27.51 0.27 -1.19
CA TYR A 300 -26.74 1.50 -1.01
C TYR A 300 -25.36 1.28 -1.61
N PHE A 301 -24.92 2.23 -2.45
CA PHE A 301 -23.62 2.19 -3.09
C PHE A 301 -22.80 3.38 -2.63
N TYR A 302 -21.51 3.15 -2.37
CA TYR A 302 -20.58 4.14 -1.89
C TYR A 302 -19.66 4.63 -3.02
N GLY A 303 -19.13 5.85 -2.87
CA GLY A 303 -18.01 6.31 -3.68
C GLY A 303 -16.72 5.61 -3.25
N TYR A 304 -15.68 6.37 -2.93
CA TYR A 304 -14.50 5.82 -2.27
C TYR A 304 -14.84 5.39 -0.84
N GLN A 305 -14.57 4.13 -0.51
CA GLN A 305 -14.87 3.55 0.81
C GLN A 305 -13.90 2.40 1.13
N ALA A 306 -13.47 2.32 2.39
CA ALA A 306 -12.79 1.14 2.93
C ALA A 306 -13.81 0.00 3.12
N ARG A 307 -13.93 -0.87 2.11
CA ARG A 307 -14.81 -2.05 2.14
C ARG A 307 -14.11 -3.23 2.77
N GLY A 308 -14.84 -4.12 3.42
CA GLY A 308 -14.24 -5.27 4.08
C GLY A 308 -15.24 -6.31 4.57
N VAL A 309 -14.73 -7.47 4.98
CA VAL A 309 -15.54 -8.63 5.39
C VAL A 309 -15.13 -9.11 6.79
N PRO A 310 -16.02 -9.79 7.54
CA PRO A 310 -17.44 -9.98 7.24
C PRO A 310 -18.32 -8.80 7.67
N ASN A 311 -17.77 -7.84 8.44
CA ASN A 311 -18.53 -6.77 9.10
C ASN A 311 -18.26 -5.36 8.52
N GLY A 312 -17.47 -5.25 7.45
CA GLY A 312 -17.25 -3.97 6.76
C GLY A 312 -18.38 -3.65 5.80
N PRO A 313 -18.44 -2.42 5.25
CA PRO A 313 -19.42 -2.15 4.21
C PRO A 313 -19.11 -3.01 2.98
N ASP A 314 -20.13 -3.71 2.51
CA ASP A 314 -20.16 -4.46 1.25
C ASP A 314 -21.35 -3.95 0.42
N ASP A 315 -21.04 -3.30 -0.71
CA ASP A 315 -22.01 -2.79 -1.67
C ASP A 315 -21.92 -3.50 -3.03
N GLY A 316 -21.31 -4.70 -3.08
CA GLY A 316 -21.14 -5.48 -4.31
C GLY A 316 -19.97 -5.02 -5.18
N THR A 317 -19.13 -4.13 -4.67
CA THR A 317 -17.95 -3.62 -5.39
C THR A 317 -16.72 -4.48 -5.11
N LEU A 318 -16.05 -4.95 -6.15
CA LEU A 318 -14.85 -5.79 -6.08
C LEU A 318 -13.61 -5.02 -6.55
N SER A 319 -12.52 -5.17 -5.82
CA SER A 319 -11.24 -4.49 -6.02
C SER A 319 -10.21 -5.44 -6.62
N SER A 320 -10.19 -5.56 -7.96
CA SER A 320 -9.33 -6.53 -8.65
C SER A 320 -7.82 -6.35 -8.39
N TRP A 321 -7.38 -5.12 -8.09
CA TRP A 321 -6.00 -4.86 -7.70
C TRP A 321 -5.59 -5.62 -6.42
N ALA A 322 -6.52 -5.77 -5.46
CA ALA A 322 -6.27 -6.49 -4.23
C ALA A 322 -6.17 -8.01 -4.48
N VAL A 323 -6.91 -8.55 -5.47
CA VAL A 323 -6.72 -9.94 -5.89
C VAL A 323 -5.30 -10.17 -6.41
N ALA A 324 -4.80 -9.30 -7.29
CA ALA A 324 -3.44 -9.40 -7.81
C ALA A 324 -2.37 -9.19 -6.73
N ALA A 325 -2.59 -8.27 -5.79
CA ALA A 325 -1.67 -8.06 -4.66
C ALA A 325 -1.60 -9.26 -3.70
N SER A 326 -2.57 -10.18 -3.76
CA SER A 326 -2.53 -11.46 -3.02
C SER A 326 -1.76 -12.57 -3.73
N LEU A 327 -1.19 -12.32 -4.92
CA LEU A 327 -0.53 -13.35 -5.73
C LEU A 327 0.56 -14.16 -4.98
N PRO A 328 1.46 -13.54 -4.18
CA PRO A 328 2.44 -14.33 -3.43
C PRO A 328 1.82 -15.29 -2.41
N PHE A 329 0.68 -14.92 -1.82
CA PHE A 329 0.09 -15.68 -0.71
C PHE A 329 -0.67 -16.90 -1.17
N ALA A 330 -1.43 -16.80 -2.27
CA ALA A 330 -2.32 -17.86 -2.74
C ALA A 330 -2.46 -17.87 -4.28
N PRO A 331 -1.38 -18.13 -5.04
CA PRO A 331 -1.39 -18.07 -6.50
C PRO A 331 -2.45 -18.98 -7.13
N GLU A 332 -2.76 -20.11 -6.51
CA GLU A 332 -3.74 -21.10 -6.94
C GLU A 332 -5.19 -20.58 -6.98
N ILE A 333 -5.55 -19.56 -6.20
CA ILE A 333 -6.86 -18.91 -6.26
C ILE A 333 -6.82 -17.53 -6.93
N VAL A 334 -5.65 -16.88 -6.92
CA VAL A 334 -5.45 -15.58 -7.56
C VAL A 334 -5.38 -15.72 -9.08
N ILE A 335 -4.59 -16.67 -9.62
CA ILE A 335 -4.42 -16.82 -11.07
C ILE A 335 -5.75 -17.11 -11.78
N PRO A 336 -6.62 -18.04 -11.29
CA PRO A 336 -7.94 -18.24 -11.88
C PRO A 336 -8.82 -16.99 -11.84
N ALA A 337 -8.80 -16.24 -10.72
CA ALA A 337 -9.58 -15.00 -10.59
C ALA A 337 -9.12 -13.92 -11.58
N LEU A 338 -7.81 -13.74 -11.77
CA LEU A 338 -7.26 -12.80 -12.75
C LEU A 338 -7.59 -13.20 -14.19
N ARG A 339 -7.56 -14.51 -14.50
CA ARG A 339 -7.99 -15.02 -15.83
C ARG A 339 -9.47 -14.75 -16.07
N ASN A 340 -10.32 -14.98 -15.06
CA ASN A 340 -11.75 -14.70 -15.12
C ASN A 340 -12.04 -13.21 -15.35
N LEU A 341 -11.38 -12.33 -14.59
CA LEU A 341 -11.50 -10.87 -14.78
C LEU A 341 -11.20 -10.44 -16.21
N ARG A 342 -10.10 -10.96 -16.77
CA ARG A 342 -9.68 -10.66 -18.14
C ARG A 342 -10.66 -11.21 -19.19
N ALA A 343 -11.16 -12.43 -18.99
CA ALA A 343 -12.16 -13.02 -19.88
C ALA A 343 -13.49 -12.25 -19.86
N ALA A 344 -13.86 -11.69 -18.69
CA ALA A 344 -15.06 -10.88 -18.51
C ALA A 344 -14.93 -9.43 -19.02
N GLY A 345 -13.74 -8.99 -19.46
CA GLY A 345 -13.52 -7.62 -19.93
C GLY A 345 -13.57 -6.56 -18.82
N LEU A 346 -13.43 -6.96 -17.55
CA LEU A 346 -13.58 -6.09 -16.37
C LEU A 346 -12.26 -5.36 -16.06
N HIS A 347 -11.79 -4.57 -17.02
CA HIS A 347 -10.53 -3.82 -17.00
C HIS A 347 -10.70 -2.43 -17.64
N ARG A 348 -9.81 -1.49 -17.34
CA ARG A 348 -9.82 -0.16 -17.99
C ARG A 348 -8.64 0.02 -18.93
N GLY A 349 -8.91 0.41 -20.18
CA GLY A 349 -7.88 0.59 -21.23
C GLY A 349 -7.77 -0.59 -22.20
N GLY A 350 -8.78 -1.46 -22.27
CA GLY A 350 -8.82 -2.63 -23.16
C GLY A 350 -8.31 -3.93 -22.51
N PRO A 351 -8.20 -5.05 -23.26
CA PRO A 351 -7.83 -6.40 -22.79
C PRO A 351 -6.57 -6.52 -21.94
N GLU A 352 -5.68 -5.55 -22.05
CA GLU A 352 -4.41 -5.44 -21.35
C GLU A 352 -4.39 -4.21 -20.43
N GLY A 353 -5.57 -3.76 -20.00
CA GLY A 353 -5.75 -2.55 -19.22
C GLY A 353 -5.46 -2.71 -17.74
N PHE A 354 -5.63 -1.63 -17.00
CA PHE A 354 -5.44 -1.60 -15.56
C PHE A 354 -6.39 -2.56 -14.83
N LEU A 355 -5.86 -3.24 -13.82
CA LEU A 355 -6.69 -3.83 -12.77
C LEU A 355 -7.35 -2.70 -12.02
N ILE A 356 -8.67 -2.70 -12.07
CA ILE A 356 -9.50 -1.63 -11.54
C ILE A 356 -10.71 -2.20 -10.82
N THR A 357 -11.31 -1.36 -10.00
CA THR A 357 -12.50 -1.70 -9.24
C THR A 357 -13.72 -1.76 -10.16
N TYR A 358 -14.60 -2.72 -9.91
CA TYR A 358 -15.85 -2.87 -10.64
C TYR A 358 -17.01 -3.27 -9.73
N ASN A 359 -18.24 -3.10 -10.21
CA ASN A 359 -19.46 -3.53 -9.55
C ASN A 359 -20.46 -4.02 -10.61
N SER A 360 -20.65 -5.35 -10.68
CA SER A 360 -21.52 -5.96 -11.67
C SER A 360 -23.00 -5.81 -11.34
N THR A 361 -23.36 -5.55 -10.08
CA THR A 361 -24.75 -5.27 -9.69
C THR A 361 -25.19 -3.87 -10.12
N PHE A 362 -24.27 -2.91 -10.13
CA PHE A 362 -24.54 -1.53 -10.53
C PHE A 362 -24.49 -1.36 -12.06
N THR A 363 -25.42 -1.98 -12.78
CA THR A 363 -25.53 -1.80 -14.24
C THR A 363 -26.32 -0.53 -14.58
N SER A 364 -26.05 0.05 -15.76
CA SER A 364 -26.97 1.03 -16.34
C SER A 364 -28.08 0.28 -17.09
N LYS A 365 -29.35 0.72 -16.94
CA LYS A 365 -30.51 0.13 -17.65
C LYS A 365 -30.39 0.15 -19.19
N ARG A 366 -29.39 0.83 -19.76
CA ARG A 366 -29.24 0.99 -21.21
C ARG A 366 -28.28 -0.03 -21.85
N ASN A 367 -27.26 -0.52 -21.13
CA ASN A 367 -26.18 -1.28 -21.76
C ASN A 367 -25.80 -2.60 -21.06
N GLU A 368 -26.42 -2.99 -19.94
CA GLU A 368 -26.09 -4.23 -19.18
C GLU A 368 -24.59 -4.38 -18.77
N VAL A 369 -23.78 -3.34 -18.92
CA VAL A 369 -22.36 -3.38 -18.56
C VAL A 369 -22.20 -3.09 -17.06
N ALA A 370 -21.36 -3.88 -16.40
CA ALA A 370 -20.89 -3.63 -15.03
C ALA A 370 -20.30 -2.22 -14.91
N TRP A 371 -20.47 -1.59 -13.74
CA TRP A 371 -19.73 -0.37 -13.46
C TRP A 371 -18.25 -0.70 -13.30
N ILE A 372 -17.38 0.09 -13.95
CA ILE A 372 -15.92 -0.01 -13.85
C ILE A 372 -15.43 1.39 -13.49
N ALA A 373 -14.53 1.50 -12.50
CA ALA A 373 -14.02 2.81 -12.12
C ALA A 373 -13.31 3.49 -13.30
N SER A 374 -13.41 4.82 -13.37
CA SER A 374 -12.84 5.61 -14.47
C SER A 374 -11.35 5.93 -14.29
N GLU A 375 -10.82 5.75 -13.08
CA GLU A 375 -9.49 6.22 -12.66
C GLU A 375 -8.70 5.08 -12.01
N ALA A 376 -7.40 4.98 -12.33
CA ALA A 376 -6.45 4.18 -11.56
C ALA A 376 -5.83 5.02 -10.46
N ILE A 377 -5.43 4.37 -9.36
CA ILE A 377 -4.87 4.99 -8.17
C ILE A 377 -3.48 4.43 -7.90
N GLY A 378 -2.50 5.28 -7.61
CA GLY A 378 -1.10 4.88 -7.43
C GLY A 378 -0.89 3.86 -6.31
N ILE A 379 -1.59 4.01 -5.17
CA ILE A 379 -1.53 3.07 -4.04
C ILE A 379 -2.22 1.72 -4.33
N ASN A 380 -2.92 1.58 -5.46
CA ASN A 380 -3.45 0.30 -5.93
C ASN A 380 -2.49 -0.34 -6.95
N GLN A 381 -1.92 0.46 -7.85
CA GLN A 381 -1.01 -0.05 -8.91
C GLN A 381 0.37 -0.44 -8.36
N GLY A 382 0.86 0.25 -7.33
CA GLY A 382 2.13 -0.08 -6.67
C GLY A 382 2.15 -1.52 -6.14
N PRO A 383 1.21 -1.91 -5.26
CA PRO A 383 1.08 -3.28 -4.80
C PRO A 383 0.94 -4.31 -5.93
N VAL A 384 0.21 -4.00 -7.01
CA VAL A 384 0.12 -4.92 -8.17
C VAL A 384 1.50 -5.18 -8.78
N ALA A 385 2.27 -4.12 -9.09
CA ALA A 385 3.60 -4.28 -9.68
C ALA A 385 4.58 -5.00 -8.74
N MET A 386 4.60 -4.59 -7.46
CA MET A 386 5.54 -5.09 -6.46
C MET A 386 5.24 -6.51 -6.01
N MET A 387 3.97 -6.87 -5.78
CA MET A 387 3.61 -8.22 -5.34
C MET A 387 3.73 -9.24 -6.48
N ILE A 388 3.50 -8.83 -7.74
CA ILE A 388 3.87 -9.67 -8.90
C ILE A 388 5.39 -9.90 -8.91
N GLU A 389 6.19 -8.86 -8.69
CA GLU A 389 7.65 -9.02 -8.69
C GLU A 389 8.14 -9.90 -7.54
N ASN A 390 7.65 -9.68 -6.33
CA ASN A 390 7.98 -10.48 -5.15
C ASN A 390 7.61 -11.96 -5.37
N HIS A 391 6.47 -12.26 -6.00
CA HIS A 391 6.11 -13.63 -6.37
C HIS A 391 7.10 -14.25 -7.37
N ARG A 392 7.63 -13.47 -8.32
CA ARG A 392 8.46 -13.98 -9.41
C ARG A 392 9.93 -14.14 -9.05
N SER A 393 10.49 -13.22 -8.30
CA SER A 393 11.94 -13.08 -8.12
C SER A 393 12.36 -12.69 -6.71
N ASP A 394 11.41 -12.43 -5.81
CA ASP A 394 11.69 -11.93 -4.47
C ASP A 394 12.36 -10.54 -4.42
N LEU A 395 12.31 -9.76 -5.51
CA LEU A 395 13.15 -8.55 -5.65
C LEU A 395 13.00 -7.56 -4.49
N ILE A 396 11.79 -7.05 -4.23
CA ILE A 396 11.61 -6.00 -3.21
C ILE A 396 11.89 -6.57 -1.82
N TRP A 397 11.44 -7.79 -1.55
CA TRP A 397 11.72 -8.50 -0.30
C TRP A 397 13.22 -8.70 -0.06
N SER A 398 13.97 -9.19 -1.04
CA SER A 398 15.44 -9.36 -0.93
C SER A 398 16.20 -8.03 -0.76
N LEU A 399 15.70 -6.94 -1.34
CA LEU A 399 16.23 -5.59 -1.08
C LEU A 399 15.96 -5.19 0.37
N MET A 400 14.71 -5.26 0.82
CA MET A 400 14.32 -4.75 2.12
C MET A 400 14.82 -5.60 3.29
N ARG A 401 15.11 -6.89 3.08
CA ARG A 401 15.85 -7.73 4.05
C ARG A 401 17.26 -7.22 4.36
N ARG A 402 17.84 -6.37 3.49
CA ARG A 402 19.15 -5.74 3.67
C ARG A 402 19.07 -4.30 4.18
N SER A 403 17.87 -3.78 4.45
CA SER A 403 17.66 -2.41 4.91
C SER A 403 17.83 -2.31 6.44
N PRO A 404 18.85 -1.60 6.96
CA PRO A 404 19.05 -1.49 8.40
C PRO A 404 17.84 -0.93 9.17
N PRO A 405 17.13 0.11 8.69
CA PRO A 405 15.88 0.55 9.30
C PRO A 405 14.83 -0.55 9.48
N VAL A 406 14.65 -1.42 8.47
CA VAL A 406 13.67 -2.51 8.54
C VAL A 406 14.11 -3.57 9.54
N ILE A 407 15.37 -3.99 9.45
CA ILE A 407 15.95 -5.02 10.35
C ILE A 407 15.88 -4.56 11.80
N ASN A 408 16.31 -3.32 12.08
CA ASN A 408 16.29 -2.75 13.41
C ASN A 408 14.86 -2.60 13.92
N GLY A 409 13.94 -2.15 13.07
CA GLY A 409 12.52 -2.01 13.38
C GLY A 409 11.86 -3.33 13.75
N LEU A 410 12.11 -4.39 12.96
CA LEU A 410 11.61 -5.74 13.23
C LEU A 410 12.14 -6.29 14.55
N ARG A 411 13.45 -6.18 14.80
CA ARG A 411 14.08 -6.62 16.05
C ARG A 411 13.54 -5.84 17.26
N ALA A 412 13.40 -4.52 17.14
CA ALA A 412 12.84 -3.67 18.18
C ALA A 412 11.34 -3.93 18.43
N SER A 413 10.62 -4.43 17.42
CA SER A 413 9.24 -4.91 17.52
C SER A 413 9.14 -6.32 18.12
N GLY A 414 10.28 -6.98 18.40
CA GLY A 414 10.33 -8.32 18.96
C GLY A 414 10.17 -9.45 17.94
N PHE A 415 10.30 -9.17 16.64
CA PHE A 415 10.33 -10.22 15.62
C PHE A 415 11.59 -11.08 15.75
N LYS A 416 11.43 -12.39 15.52
CA LYS A 416 12.50 -13.39 15.52
C LYS A 416 12.26 -14.46 14.47
N GLY A 417 13.28 -15.28 14.18
CA GLY A 417 13.19 -16.43 13.27
C GLY A 417 13.64 -16.11 11.84
N GLY A 418 13.60 -17.14 10.99
CA GLY A 418 13.79 -17.03 9.54
C GLY A 418 15.03 -16.23 9.13
N TRP A 419 14.86 -15.41 8.09
CA TRP A 419 15.92 -14.59 7.51
C TRP A 419 16.45 -13.51 8.47
N LEU A 420 15.67 -13.12 9.48
CA LEU A 420 16.06 -12.03 10.40
C LEU A 420 17.18 -12.47 11.35
N ASP A 421 17.21 -13.75 11.72
CA ASP A 421 18.26 -14.35 12.56
C ASP A 421 19.52 -14.66 11.75
N GLU A 422 19.39 -15.00 10.46
CA GLU A 422 20.52 -15.23 9.54
C GLU A 422 21.29 -13.94 9.24
N THR A 423 20.62 -12.79 9.30
CA THR A 423 21.23 -11.46 9.08
C THR A 423 21.98 -10.95 10.33
N ALA A 424 22.32 -11.83 11.27
CA ALA A 424 23.11 -11.52 12.47
C ALA A 424 24.62 -11.81 12.33
N VAL A 425 25.08 -12.17 11.11
CA VAL A 425 26.50 -12.47 10.81
C VAL A 425 27.16 -11.34 10.04
#